data_AF-A0A6C2DXA0-F1
#
_entry.id   AF-A0A6C2DXA0-F1
#
_cell.length_a   1.000
_cell.length_b   1.000
_cell.length_c   1.000
_cell.angle_alpha   90.00
_cell.angle_beta   90.00
_cell.angle_gamma   90.00
#
_symmetry.space_group_name_H-M   'P 1'
#
loop_
_entity.id
_entity.type
_entity.pdbx_description
1 polymer ?
#
loop_
_entity_poly.entity_id
_entity_poly.type
_entity_poly.pdbx_seq_one_letter_code
_entity_poly.pdbx_strand_id
1 'polypeptide(L)'
;MSIFRGFLKDNLAKHQLWLESHGAKGQRFSMAGANLKRADLHGVNLHKANLSGANLSEINLSGANLSEATLFGAKLRGANLNSANLSNASLSGTELQDASLQNAILIETLLCEADLTGANLYNANLHKANLSPAIPEFVKAKNIQSILTDIHIPFINVNQTNLKAVNLSGADLSEANLDFANLVEANLSDANLSKAKLFNANLSHANLTSANLKGADLFRSQALGTNFSSANLTNACIEGWTIDRHTLFDGVICDAIYLRHVLRSLPDFILRKYCDRRPFNPKAEFAQGDFVKLLGKENVTLELENHGSEFLQEQILMEELEQIFEQLSDQYSLRYAESSVSDLQTILKLEIRYHTKDNFAFRERLVDALKSRSQVLQERLQNNLFVNVSPQEMENFLYSNA
;
A
#
# COMPACT_ATOMS: atom_id res chain seq x y z
N MET A 1 28.24 23.36 -24.75
CA MET A 1 26.97 22.74 -25.23
C MET A 1 27.14 21.73 -26.36
N SER A 2 27.98 21.97 -27.39
CA SER A 2 28.10 21.04 -28.55
C SER A 2 28.63 19.63 -28.19
N ILE A 3 29.71 19.55 -27.39
CA ILE A 3 30.33 18.28 -26.97
C ILE A 3 29.36 17.41 -26.14
N PHE A 4 28.60 18.05 -25.24
CA PHE A 4 27.61 17.38 -24.40
C PHE A 4 26.43 16.83 -25.22
N ARG A 5 25.97 17.56 -26.24
CA ARG A 5 24.94 17.09 -27.17
C ARG A 5 25.41 15.91 -28.03
N GLY A 6 26.65 15.95 -28.52
CA GLY A 6 27.26 14.82 -29.25
C GLY A 6 27.35 13.57 -28.38
N PHE A 7 27.86 13.71 -27.16
CA PHE A 7 27.97 12.61 -26.20
C PHE A 7 26.61 11.97 -25.87
N LEU A 8 25.57 12.77 -25.62
CA LEU A 8 24.21 12.26 -25.40
C LEU A 8 23.67 11.48 -26.59
N LYS A 9 23.84 12.02 -27.81
CA LYS A 9 23.38 11.38 -29.05
C LYS A 9 24.05 10.03 -29.27
N ASP A 10 25.35 9.93 -29.04
CA ASP A 10 26.10 8.69 -29.20
C ASP A 10 25.67 7.62 -28.17
N ASN A 11 25.44 8.02 -26.92
CA ASN A 11 24.94 7.10 -25.89
C ASN A 11 23.51 6.62 -26.20
N LEU A 12 22.64 7.50 -26.70
CA LEU A 12 21.29 7.12 -27.12
C LEU A 12 21.32 6.16 -28.32
N ALA A 13 22.21 6.37 -29.29
CA ALA A 13 22.38 5.44 -30.42
C ALA A 13 22.88 4.06 -29.97
N LYS A 14 23.85 4.00 -29.05
CA LYS A 14 24.29 2.74 -28.44
C LYS A 14 23.19 2.06 -27.65
N HIS A 15 22.33 2.82 -26.98
CA HIS A 15 21.20 2.29 -26.24
C HIS A 15 20.12 1.73 -27.15
N GLN A 16 19.83 2.40 -28.25
CA GLN A 16 18.90 1.89 -29.26
C GLN A 16 19.37 0.54 -29.81
N LEU A 17 20.66 0.40 -30.15
CA LEU A 17 21.24 -0.87 -30.56
C LEU A 17 21.16 -1.94 -29.46
N TRP A 18 21.30 -1.54 -28.19
CA TRP A 18 21.14 -2.44 -27.04
C TRP A 18 19.72 -2.95 -26.88
N LEU A 19 18.72 -2.10 -27.09
CA LEU A 19 17.32 -2.49 -27.07
C LEU A 19 16.98 -3.45 -28.21
N GLU A 20 17.35 -3.10 -29.46
CA GLU A 20 17.07 -3.92 -30.65
C GLU A 20 17.73 -5.29 -30.61
N SER A 21 18.94 -5.36 -30.03
CA SER A 21 19.70 -6.60 -29.92
C SER A 21 19.42 -7.39 -28.64
N HIS A 22 18.44 -6.96 -27.82
CA HIS A 22 18.12 -7.59 -26.53
C HIS A 22 19.36 -7.72 -25.62
N GLY A 23 20.24 -6.72 -25.68
CA GLY A 23 21.45 -6.62 -24.88
C GLY A 23 22.72 -7.22 -25.50
N ALA A 24 22.65 -7.83 -26.69
CA ALA A 24 23.82 -8.47 -27.32
C ALA A 24 24.82 -7.47 -27.96
N LYS A 25 24.36 -6.26 -28.32
CA LYS A 25 25.15 -5.21 -28.98
C LYS A 25 24.86 -3.85 -28.34
N GLY A 26 25.69 -2.85 -28.62
CA GLY A 26 25.50 -1.50 -28.08
C GLY A 26 25.76 -1.43 -26.57
N GLN A 27 25.12 -0.48 -25.90
CA GLN A 27 25.29 -0.26 -24.46
C GLN A 27 24.00 0.29 -23.85
N ARG A 28 23.54 -0.30 -22.75
CA ARG A 28 22.44 0.24 -21.93
C ARG A 28 22.73 1.70 -21.58
N PHE A 29 21.77 2.60 -21.78
CA PHE A 29 21.95 4.00 -21.40
C PHE A 29 22.18 4.11 -19.90
N SER A 30 23.33 4.63 -19.50
CA SER A 30 23.69 4.84 -18.10
C SER A 30 24.30 6.22 -17.92
N MET A 31 23.61 7.07 -17.17
CA MET A 31 24.06 8.40 -16.76
C MET A 31 23.94 8.56 -15.25
N ALA A 32 24.15 7.47 -14.52
CA ALA A 32 24.06 7.45 -13.07
C ALA A 32 25.08 8.45 -12.46
N GLY A 33 24.62 9.28 -11.52
CA GLY A 33 25.37 10.39 -10.93
C GLY A 33 25.66 11.58 -11.87
N ALA A 34 25.31 11.51 -13.15
CA ALA A 34 25.63 12.56 -14.11
C ALA A 34 24.77 13.82 -13.92
N ASN A 35 25.27 14.96 -14.37
CA ASN A 35 24.50 16.20 -14.43
C ASN A 35 23.87 16.39 -15.81
N LEU A 36 22.55 16.22 -15.89
CA LEU A 36 21.71 16.43 -17.08
C LEU A 36 20.69 17.56 -16.86
N LYS A 37 20.95 18.45 -15.89
CA LYS A 37 20.05 19.56 -15.56
C LYS A 37 19.70 20.36 -16.83
N ARG A 38 18.39 20.59 -17.05
CA ARG A 38 17.85 21.31 -18.22
C ARG A 38 18.17 20.70 -19.58
N ALA A 39 18.60 19.44 -19.64
CA ALA A 39 18.74 18.74 -20.91
C ALA A 39 17.36 18.51 -21.57
N ASP A 40 17.35 18.36 -22.88
CA ASP A 40 16.15 18.03 -23.64
C ASP A 40 16.25 16.60 -24.16
N LEU A 41 15.39 15.75 -23.61
CA LEU A 41 15.22 14.34 -23.90
C LEU A 41 13.73 14.04 -24.12
N HIS A 42 13.00 14.94 -24.78
CA HIS A 42 11.61 14.67 -25.15
C HIS A 42 11.50 13.44 -26.05
N GLY A 43 10.51 12.58 -25.79
CA GLY A 43 10.17 11.43 -26.62
C GLY A 43 11.25 10.35 -26.75
N VAL A 44 12.37 10.43 -26.01
CA VAL A 44 13.45 9.45 -26.14
C VAL A 44 13.05 8.09 -25.56
N ASN A 45 13.60 7.03 -26.12
CA ASN A 45 13.48 5.69 -25.53
C ASN A 45 14.64 5.45 -24.55
N LEU A 46 14.32 5.46 -23.25
CA LEU A 46 15.18 5.15 -22.12
C LEU A 46 14.68 3.91 -21.37
N HIS A 47 14.04 2.98 -22.09
CA HIS A 47 13.57 1.72 -21.52
C HIS A 47 14.74 1.00 -20.83
N LYS A 48 14.55 0.62 -19.56
CA LYS A 48 15.58 0.06 -18.70
C LYS A 48 16.80 0.97 -18.52
N ALA A 49 16.79 2.27 -18.75
CA ALA A 49 17.98 3.10 -18.52
C ALA A 49 18.42 3.11 -17.03
N ASN A 50 19.67 3.48 -16.76
CA ASN A 50 20.16 3.75 -15.41
C ASN A 50 20.49 5.25 -15.25
N LEU A 51 19.72 5.91 -14.40
CA LEU A 51 19.81 7.33 -14.05
C LEU A 51 19.94 7.54 -12.54
N SER A 52 20.30 6.51 -11.77
CA SER A 52 20.41 6.60 -10.31
C SER A 52 21.32 7.76 -9.88
N GLY A 53 20.86 8.57 -8.92
CA GLY A 53 21.60 9.72 -8.39
C GLY A 53 21.88 10.85 -9.40
N ALA A 54 21.38 10.77 -10.63
CA ALA A 54 21.61 11.81 -11.63
C ALA A 54 20.93 13.13 -11.23
N ASN A 55 21.55 14.25 -11.56
CA ASN A 55 20.89 15.56 -11.50
C ASN A 55 20.09 15.78 -12.79
N LEU A 56 18.79 15.55 -12.72
CA LEU A 56 17.79 15.70 -13.76
C LEU A 56 16.89 16.93 -13.52
N SER A 57 17.32 17.88 -12.68
CA SER A 57 16.49 19.04 -12.33
C SER A 57 16.12 19.81 -13.60
N GLU A 58 14.85 20.24 -13.73
CA GLU A 58 14.34 20.99 -14.89
C GLU A 58 14.57 20.29 -16.25
N ILE A 59 14.82 18.98 -16.28
CA ILE A 59 14.99 18.22 -17.54
C ILE A 59 13.66 18.12 -18.29
N ASN A 60 13.71 18.11 -19.62
CA ASN A 60 12.56 17.74 -20.43
C ASN A 60 12.62 16.26 -20.82
N LEU A 61 11.76 15.44 -20.21
CA LEU A 61 11.52 14.03 -20.49
C LEU A 61 10.07 13.78 -20.94
N SER A 62 9.37 14.82 -21.40
CA SER A 62 7.98 14.69 -21.84
C SER A 62 7.86 13.66 -22.98
N GLY A 63 6.90 12.75 -22.87
CA GLY A 63 6.67 11.64 -23.80
C GLY A 63 7.77 10.58 -23.85
N ALA A 64 8.81 10.66 -23.01
CA ALA A 64 9.89 9.67 -23.01
C ALA A 64 9.41 8.31 -22.47
N ASN A 65 10.02 7.23 -22.98
CA ASN A 65 9.83 5.89 -22.43
C ASN A 65 10.91 5.58 -21.41
N LEU A 66 10.60 5.65 -20.12
CA LEU A 66 11.45 5.28 -18.99
C LEU A 66 10.96 3.98 -18.31
N SER A 67 10.16 3.15 -18.99
CA SER A 67 9.68 1.90 -18.40
C SER A 67 10.83 1.02 -17.95
N GLU A 68 10.71 0.43 -16.76
CA GLU A 68 11.75 -0.37 -16.10
C GLU A 68 13.09 0.36 -15.84
N ALA A 69 13.15 1.70 -15.99
CA ALA A 69 14.36 2.46 -15.70
C ALA A 69 14.64 2.53 -14.19
N THR A 70 15.90 2.72 -13.83
CA THR A 70 16.35 2.93 -12.44
C THR A 70 16.70 4.41 -12.26
N LEU A 71 15.94 5.13 -11.43
CA LEU A 71 16.13 6.53 -11.10
C LEU A 71 16.35 6.73 -9.60
N PHE A 72 16.77 5.69 -8.86
CA PHE A 72 16.92 5.73 -7.41
C PHE A 72 17.74 6.96 -6.97
N GLY A 73 17.17 7.77 -6.07
CA GLY A 73 17.81 8.97 -5.54
C GLY A 73 18.13 10.08 -6.57
N ALA A 74 17.55 10.03 -7.77
CA ALA A 74 17.76 11.07 -8.78
C ALA A 74 17.08 12.39 -8.38
N LYS A 75 17.68 13.51 -8.78
CA LYS A 75 17.13 14.86 -8.54
C LYS A 75 16.30 15.29 -9.73
N LEU A 76 14.98 15.32 -9.59
CA LEU A 76 14.01 15.61 -10.64
C LEU A 76 13.19 16.89 -10.36
N ARG A 77 13.66 17.75 -9.45
CA ARG A 77 12.95 18.99 -9.11
C ARG A 77 12.63 19.82 -10.35
N GLY A 78 11.35 20.16 -10.54
CA GLY A 78 10.86 20.92 -11.68
C GLY A 78 11.01 20.22 -13.05
N ALA A 79 11.29 18.90 -13.08
CA ALA A 79 11.38 18.15 -14.33
C ALA A 79 10.03 18.09 -15.05
N ASN A 80 10.06 18.07 -16.37
CA ASN A 80 8.89 17.81 -17.21
C ASN A 80 8.88 16.33 -17.64
N LEU A 81 8.02 15.54 -17.03
CA LEU A 81 7.75 14.12 -17.30
C LEU A 81 6.33 13.92 -17.86
N ASN A 82 5.71 14.97 -18.41
CA ASN A 82 4.36 14.88 -18.95
C ASN A 82 4.25 13.77 -20.00
N SER A 83 3.25 12.91 -19.85
CA SER A 83 3.00 11.77 -20.75
C SER A 83 4.16 10.78 -20.88
N ALA A 84 5.15 10.81 -19.96
CA ALA A 84 6.21 9.84 -19.93
C ALA A 84 5.69 8.47 -19.47
N ASN A 85 6.29 7.40 -19.99
CA ASN A 85 6.04 6.04 -19.50
C ASN A 85 7.09 5.67 -18.46
N LEU A 86 6.68 5.53 -17.20
CA LEU A 86 7.50 5.13 -16.04
C LEU A 86 7.05 3.77 -15.48
N SER A 87 6.29 2.97 -16.24
CA SER A 87 5.79 1.67 -15.78
C SER A 87 6.94 0.79 -15.28
N ASN A 88 6.78 0.18 -14.11
CA ASN A 88 7.79 -0.67 -13.48
C ASN A 88 9.15 0.01 -13.20
N ALA A 89 9.24 1.34 -13.30
CA ALA A 89 10.47 2.07 -12.98
C ALA A 89 10.67 2.15 -11.46
N SER A 90 11.93 2.32 -11.06
CA SER A 90 12.31 2.59 -9.67
C SER A 90 12.64 4.07 -9.49
N LEU A 91 11.72 4.81 -8.86
CA LEU A 91 11.86 6.20 -8.46
C LEU A 91 11.97 6.34 -6.92
N SER A 92 12.36 5.27 -6.22
CA SER A 92 12.50 5.35 -4.77
C SER A 92 13.56 6.41 -4.39
N GLY A 93 13.24 7.23 -3.40
CA GLY A 93 14.10 8.32 -2.93
C GLY A 93 14.28 9.49 -3.92
N THR A 94 13.55 9.58 -5.03
CA THR A 94 13.72 10.72 -5.95
C THR A 94 13.20 12.04 -5.36
N GLU A 95 13.90 13.13 -5.68
CA GLU A 95 13.46 14.51 -5.41
C GLU A 95 12.58 15.00 -6.59
N LEU A 96 11.26 14.86 -6.51
CA LEU A 96 10.28 15.19 -7.56
C LEU A 96 9.51 16.49 -7.30
N GLN A 97 10.00 17.35 -6.40
CA GLN A 97 9.26 18.56 -6.01
C GLN A 97 9.01 19.44 -7.24
N ASP A 98 7.82 20.01 -7.33
CA ASP A 98 7.40 20.88 -8.44
C ASP A 98 7.47 20.22 -9.85
N ALA A 99 7.70 18.91 -9.96
CA ALA A 99 7.77 18.23 -11.25
C ALA A 99 6.39 18.09 -11.89
N SER A 100 6.35 18.09 -13.23
CA SER A 100 5.11 17.88 -14.00
C SER A 100 5.08 16.47 -14.57
N LEU A 101 4.16 15.63 -14.10
CA LEU A 101 3.91 14.25 -14.54
C LEU A 101 2.48 14.07 -15.06
N GLN A 102 1.92 15.11 -15.69
CA GLN A 102 0.54 15.08 -16.16
C GLN A 102 0.36 13.99 -17.21
N ASN A 103 -0.68 13.18 -17.08
CA ASN A 103 -0.96 12.03 -17.95
C ASN A 103 0.19 11.01 -18.05
N ALA A 104 1.13 11.01 -17.10
CA ALA A 104 2.22 10.02 -17.09
C ALA A 104 1.68 8.62 -16.71
N ILE A 105 2.37 7.58 -17.17
CA ILE A 105 2.05 6.19 -16.85
C ILE A 105 3.03 5.71 -15.79
N LEU A 106 2.55 5.51 -14.56
CA LEU A 106 3.31 5.05 -13.38
C LEU A 106 2.77 3.71 -12.84
N ILE A 107 2.27 2.85 -13.73
CA ILE A 107 1.75 1.53 -13.36
C ILE A 107 2.87 0.71 -12.70
N GLU A 108 2.61 0.18 -11.51
CA GLU A 108 3.56 -0.66 -10.74
C GLU A 108 4.91 0.03 -10.48
N THR A 109 4.95 1.36 -10.55
CA THR A 109 6.16 2.15 -10.28
C THR A 109 6.47 2.16 -8.78
N LEU A 110 7.74 2.13 -8.44
CA LEU A 110 8.22 2.20 -7.06
C LEU A 110 8.58 3.66 -6.73
N LEU A 111 7.82 4.28 -5.84
CA LEU A 111 7.95 5.67 -5.39
C LEU A 111 8.24 5.76 -3.88
N CYS A 112 8.65 4.65 -3.26
CA CYS A 112 8.98 4.61 -1.84
C CYS A 112 9.97 5.72 -1.47
N GLU A 113 9.67 6.49 -0.41
CA GLU A 113 10.51 7.58 0.09
C GLU A 113 10.74 8.72 -0.94
N ALA A 114 9.98 8.78 -2.03
CA ALA A 114 10.07 9.91 -2.96
C ALA A 114 9.43 11.17 -2.34
N ASP A 115 9.96 12.34 -2.72
CA ASP A 115 9.37 13.62 -2.36
C ASP A 115 8.71 14.27 -3.59
N LEU A 116 7.38 14.19 -3.64
CA LEU A 116 6.52 14.74 -4.69
C LEU A 116 5.83 16.03 -4.24
N THR A 117 6.39 16.76 -3.26
CA THR A 117 5.77 18.01 -2.77
C THR A 117 5.47 18.96 -3.92
N GLY A 118 4.21 19.37 -4.06
CA GLY A 118 3.77 20.29 -5.11
C GLY A 118 3.85 19.74 -6.54
N ALA A 119 4.17 18.46 -6.75
CA ALA A 119 4.21 17.87 -8.08
C ALA A 119 2.82 17.80 -8.71
N ASN A 120 2.75 17.84 -10.04
CA ASN A 120 1.50 17.77 -10.79
C ASN A 120 1.34 16.42 -11.50
N LEU A 121 0.50 15.55 -10.94
CA LEU A 121 0.13 14.22 -11.44
C LEU A 121 -1.32 14.19 -11.96
N TYR A 122 -1.83 15.32 -12.46
CA TYR A 122 -3.16 15.38 -13.08
C TYR A 122 -3.35 14.27 -14.12
N ASN A 123 -4.43 13.49 -13.99
CA ASN A 123 -4.76 12.34 -14.85
C ASN A 123 -3.62 11.29 -15.02
N ALA A 124 -2.65 11.24 -14.11
CA ALA A 124 -1.62 10.20 -14.16
C ALA A 124 -2.20 8.82 -13.80
N ASN A 125 -1.62 7.76 -14.35
CA ASN A 125 -1.98 6.39 -13.99
C ASN A 125 -0.96 5.81 -13.01
N LEU A 126 -1.33 5.70 -11.74
CA LEU A 126 -0.56 5.10 -10.66
C LEU A 126 -1.13 3.74 -10.22
N HIS A 127 -1.83 3.01 -11.11
CA HIS A 127 -2.38 1.71 -10.78
C HIS A 127 -1.30 0.78 -10.18
N LYS A 128 -1.56 0.25 -8.98
CA LYS A 128 -0.61 -0.59 -8.22
C LYS A 128 0.77 0.03 -7.93
N ALA A 129 0.94 1.34 -8.06
CA ALA A 129 2.17 1.99 -7.67
C ALA A 129 2.45 1.79 -6.16
N ASN A 130 3.72 1.69 -5.79
CA ASN A 130 4.14 1.56 -4.40
C ASN A 130 4.71 2.87 -3.89
N LEU A 131 3.93 3.59 -3.08
CA LEU A 131 4.28 4.83 -2.41
C LEU A 131 4.46 4.62 -0.89
N SER A 132 4.60 3.39 -0.41
CA SER A 132 4.83 3.10 1.00
C SER A 132 6.26 3.44 1.44
N PRO A 133 6.54 3.55 2.75
CA PRO A 133 7.86 3.88 3.26
C PRO A 133 8.90 2.78 3.02
N ALA A 134 8.45 1.52 2.94
CA ALA A 134 9.36 0.40 2.86
C ALA A 134 9.77 0.16 1.41
N ILE A 135 11.02 0.50 1.08
CA ILE A 135 11.66 0.01 -0.16
C ILE A 135 11.71 -1.53 -0.08
N PRO A 136 11.09 -2.26 -1.01
CA PRO A 136 11.15 -3.72 -1.00
C PRO A 136 12.60 -4.24 -1.07
N GLU A 137 12.90 -5.35 -0.39
CA GLU A 137 14.27 -5.86 -0.25
C GLU A 137 14.95 -6.16 -1.60
N PHE A 138 14.19 -6.62 -2.60
CA PHE A 138 14.71 -6.84 -3.96
C PHE A 138 15.13 -5.54 -4.66
N VAL A 139 14.51 -4.41 -4.31
CA VAL A 139 14.84 -3.08 -4.83
C VAL A 139 16.09 -2.58 -4.12
N LYS A 140 16.19 -2.77 -2.80
CA LYS A 140 17.44 -2.51 -2.06
C LYS A 140 18.61 -3.30 -2.65
N ALA A 141 18.44 -4.59 -2.92
CA ALA A 141 19.46 -5.45 -3.53
C ALA A 141 19.89 -4.97 -4.93
N LYS A 142 18.95 -4.57 -5.79
CA LYS A 142 19.26 -3.96 -7.11
C LYS A 142 19.93 -2.58 -6.98
N ASN A 143 19.55 -1.79 -5.98
CA ASN A 143 20.10 -0.46 -5.72
C ASN A 143 21.51 -0.52 -5.09
N ILE A 144 21.82 -1.54 -4.28
CA ILE A 144 23.16 -1.78 -3.71
C ILE A 144 24.21 -1.93 -4.81
N GLN A 145 23.88 -2.55 -5.95
CA GLN A 145 24.82 -2.65 -7.07
C GLN A 145 25.13 -1.28 -7.71
N SER A 146 24.22 -0.29 -7.62
CA SER A 146 24.47 1.10 -8.05
C SER A 146 25.21 1.93 -6.98
N ILE A 147 24.95 1.66 -5.70
CA ILE A 147 25.66 2.27 -4.56
C ILE A 147 27.14 1.86 -4.56
N LEU A 148 27.45 0.62 -4.96
CA LEU A 148 28.81 0.08 -5.06
C LEU A 148 29.66 0.68 -6.20
N THR A 149 29.14 1.64 -6.99
CA THR A 149 29.83 2.25 -8.15
C THR A 149 30.33 3.68 -7.93
N ASP A 150 30.70 4.07 -6.70
CA ASP A 150 31.23 5.40 -6.34
C ASP A 150 30.28 6.60 -6.60
N ILE A 151 28.99 6.35 -6.77
CA ILE A 151 28.00 7.42 -6.94
C ILE A 151 27.62 7.94 -5.56
N HIS A 152 27.98 9.20 -5.28
CA HIS A 152 27.58 9.90 -4.07
C HIS A 152 26.07 10.19 -4.11
N ILE A 153 25.28 9.25 -3.61
CA ILE A 153 23.86 9.46 -3.36
C ILE A 153 23.78 10.31 -2.08
N PRO A 154 23.22 11.53 -2.13
CA PRO A 154 23.07 12.35 -0.93
C PRO A 154 22.30 11.55 0.12
N PHE A 155 22.64 11.71 1.40
CA PHE A 155 21.90 11.09 2.50
C PHE A 155 20.42 11.54 2.41
N ILE A 156 19.55 10.64 1.95
CA ILE A 156 18.13 10.91 1.79
C ILE A 156 17.49 10.69 3.15
N ASN A 157 17.14 11.78 3.83
CA ASN A 157 16.45 11.74 5.11
C ASN A 157 14.94 11.71 4.85
N VAL A 158 14.32 10.54 4.70
CA VAL A 158 12.85 10.45 4.68
C VAL A 158 12.37 9.08 5.13
N ASN A 159 11.67 9.07 6.27
CA ASN A 159 11.02 7.88 6.79
C ASN A 159 9.66 7.58 6.12
N GLN A 160 9.18 8.42 5.18
CA GLN A 160 7.86 8.36 4.54
C GLN A 160 7.86 9.03 3.16
N THR A 161 7.04 8.54 2.22
CA THR A 161 6.80 9.22 0.93
C THR A 161 6.02 10.52 1.15
N ASN A 162 6.50 11.62 0.59
CA ASN A 162 5.91 12.94 0.78
C ASN A 162 5.11 13.38 -0.44
N LEU A 163 3.80 13.50 -0.30
CA LEU A 163 2.83 13.91 -1.31
C LEU A 163 2.11 15.21 -0.88
N LYS A 164 2.74 16.02 -0.02
CA LYS A 164 2.14 17.27 0.46
C LYS A 164 1.81 18.19 -0.72
N ALA A 165 0.59 18.72 -0.75
CA ALA A 165 0.11 19.64 -1.77
C ALA A 165 0.25 19.12 -3.22
N VAL A 166 0.35 17.81 -3.41
CA VAL A 166 0.42 17.19 -4.74
C VAL A 166 -0.91 17.35 -5.46
N ASN A 167 -0.88 17.57 -6.77
CA ASN A 167 -2.08 17.51 -7.60
C ASN A 167 -2.25 16.12 -8.22
N LEU A 168 -3.14 15.31 -7.67
CA LEU A 168 -3.56 13.98 -8.14
C LEU A 168 -4.99 14.00 -8.71
N SER A 169 -5.53 15.15 -9.08
CA SER A 169 -6.91 15.22 -9.59
C SER A 169 -7.07 14.36 -10.86
N GLY A 170 -8.14 13.56 -10.90
CA GLY A 170 -8.42 12.60 -11.97
C GLY A 170 -7.42 11.44 -12.11
N ALA A 171 -6.44 11.32 -11.21
CA ALA A 171 -5.44 10.25 -11.27
C ALA A 171 -6.03 8.88 -10.93
N ASP A 172 -5.49 7.82 -11.54
CA ASP A 172 -5.83 6.44 -11.19
C ASP A 172 -4.83 5.88 -10.18
N LEU A 173 -5.20 5.82 -8.91
CA LEU A 173 -4.45 5.18 -7.83
C LEU A 173 -5.08 3.85 -7.40
N SER A 174 -5.86 3.20 -8.28
CA SER A 174 -6.48 1.93 -7.93
C SER A 174 -5.44 0.89 -7.53
N GLU A 175 -5.69 0.22 -6.40
CA GLU A 175 -4.80 -0.79 -5.80
C GLU A 175 -3.39 -0.27 -5.46
N ALA A 176 -3.15 1.05 -5.49
CA ALA A 176 -1.87 1.63 -5.08
C ALA A 176 -1.64 1.47 -3.57
N ASN A 177 -0.37 1.42 -3.17
CA ASN A 177 0.03 1.38 -1.76
C ASN A 177 0.51 2.76 -1.30
N LEU A 178 -0.29 3.44 -0.48
CA LEU A 178 -0.04 4.75 0.13
C LEU A 178 0.03 4.65 1.67
N ASP A 179 0.31 3.46 2.21
CA ASP A 179 0.46 3.30 3.66
C ASP A 179 1.49 4.32 4.19
N PHE A 180 1.18 4.99 5.30
CA PHE A 180 1.99 6.03 5.95
C PHE A 180 2.35 7.25 5.09
N ALA A 181 1.75 7.42 3.91
CA ALA A 181 2.07 8.54 3.03
C ALA A 181 1.57 9.88 3.62
N ASN A 182 2.33 10.95 3.40
CA ASN A 182 1.93 12.30 3.76
C ASN A 182 1.18 12.97 2.58
N LEU A 183 -0.15 13.04 2.65
CA LEU A 183 -1.05 13.63 1.65
C LEU A 183 -1.67 14.95 2.13
N VAL A 184 -1.04 15.64 3.08
CA VAL A 184 -1.55 16.90 3.60
C VAL A 184 -1.73 17.91 2.46
N GLU A 185 -2.89 18.57 2.41
CA GLU A 185 -3.25 19.57 1.38
C GLU A 185 -3.25 19.01 -0.07
N ALA A 186 -3.18 17.69 -0.26
CA ALA A 186 -3.20 17.08 -1.59
C ALA A 186 -4.56 17.27 -2.28
N ASN A 187 -4.54 17.48 -3.60
CA ASN A 187 -5.75 17.50 -4.42
C ASN A 187 -5.95 16.14 -5.08
N LEU A 188 -6.92 15.34 -4.60
CA LEU A 188 -7.33 14.05 -5.16
C LEU A 188 -8.77 14.12 -5.72
N SER A 189 -9.25 15.29 -6.14
CA SER A 189 -10.60 15.39 -6.71
C SER A 189 -10.75 14.50 -7.93
N ASP A 190 -11.88 13.79 -8.04
CA ASP A 190 -12.19 12.86 -9.13
C ASP A 190 -11.18 11.68 -9.27
N ALA A 191 -10.27 11.50 -8.31
CA ALA A 191 -9.27 10.44 -8.38
C ALA A 191 -9.90 9.06 -8.10
N ASN A 192 -9.35 8.03 -8.73
CA ASN A 192 -9.72 6.64 -8.46
C ASN A 192 -8.76 6.02 -7.43
N LEU A 193 -9.20 5.88 -6.17
CA LEU A 193 -8.47 5.19 -5.10
C LEU A 193 -9.09 3.83 -4.76
N SER A 194 -9.83 3.21 -5.69
CA SER A 194 -10.51 1.95 -5.38
C SER A 194 -9.50 0.88 -4.95
N LYS A 195 -9.75 0.24 -3.80
CA LYS A 195 -8.86 -0.77 -3.19
C LYS A 195 -7.44 -0.28 -2.85
N ALA A 196 -7.19 1.03 -2.84
CA ALA A 196 -5.91 1.56 -2.42
C ALA A 196 -5.66 1.29 -0.93
N LYS A 197 -4.38 1.17 -0.54
CA LYS A 197 -3.96 1.02 0.86
C LYS A 197 -3.53 2.38 1.41
N LEU A 198 -4.13 2.85 2.49
CA LEU A 198 -3.87 4.15 3.13
C LEU A 198 -3.72 3.99 4.66
N PHE A 199 -3.16 2.86 5.12
CA PHE A 199 -2.96 2.62 6.56
C PHE A 199 -2.07 3.71 7.16
N ASN A 200 -2.51 4.37 8.23
CA ASN A 200 -1.79 5.50 8.86
C ASN A 200 -1.39 6.63 7.88
N ALA A 201 -2.07 6.78 6.73
CA ALA A 201 -1.83 7.90 5.83
C ALA A 201 -2.35 9.21 6.45
N ASN A 202 -1.71 10.33 6.15
CA ASN A 202 -2.15 11.67 6.57
C ASN A 202 -2.81 12.42 5.40
N LEU A 203 -4.13 12.45 5.37
CA LEU A 203 -4.97 13.15 4.40
C LEU A 203 -5.43 14.53 4.88
N SER A 204 -4.88 15.06 5.98
CA SER A 204 -5.40 16.30 6.58
C SER A 204 -5.41 17.46 5.57
N HIS A 205 -6.54 18.17 5.48
CA HIS A 205 -6.80 19.23 4.51
C HIS A 205 -6.75 18.82 3.03
N ALA A 206 -6.77 17.52 2.72
CA ALA A 206 -6.84 17.05 1.34
C ALA A 206 -8.24 17.28 0.73
N ASN A 207 -8.28 17.41 -0.59
CA ASN A 207 -9.51 17.45 -1.37
C ASN A 207 -9.76 16.11 -2.03
N LEU A 208 -10.77 15.36 -1.59
CA LEU A 208 -11.25 14.10 -2.17
C LEU A 208 -12.65 14.25 -2.78
N THR A 209 -13.02 15.45 -3.21
CA THR A 209 -14.32 15.69 -3.85
C THR A 209 -14.50 14.73 -5.03
N SER A 210 -15.63 14.01 -5.07
CA SER A 210 -15.96 13.05 -6.13
C SER A 210 -14.96 11.89 -6.32
N ALA A 211 -14.04 11.68 -5.37
CA ALA A 211 -13.07 10.59 -5.45
C ALA A 211 -13.74 9.22 -5.24
N ASN A 212 -13.25 8.20 -5.95
CA ASN A 212 -13.68 6.82 -5.76
C ASN A 212 -12.77 6.09 -4.76
N LEU A 213 -13.20 5.93 -3.51
CA LEU A 213 -12.49 5.19 -2.47
C LEU A 213 -13.11 3.80 -2.24
N LYS A 214 -13.82 3.24 -3.23
CA LYS A 214 -14.50 1.96 -3.06
C LYS A 214 -13.53 0.85 -2.68
N GLY A 215 -13.73 0.23 -1.52
CA GLY A 215 -12.84 -0.83 -1.02
C GLY A 215 -11.47 -0.35 -0.52
N ALA A 216 -11.22 0.95 -0.43
CA ALA A 216 -9.95 1.48 0.07
C ALA A 216 -9.78 1.20 1.56
N ASP A 217 -8.54 1.03 2.03
CA ASP A 217 -8.25 0.88 3.46
C ASP A 217 -7.68 2.16 4.05
N LEU A 218 -8.50 2.86 4.83
CA LEU A 218 -8.18 4.09 5.54
C LEU A 218 -7.88 3.81 7.03
N PHE A 219 -7.57 2.57 7.42
CA PHE A 219 -7.30 2.21 8.81
C PHE A 219 -6.27 3.14 9.46
N ARG A 220 -6.64 3.75 10.60
CA ARG A 220 -5.82 4.71 11.35
C ARG A 220 -5.32 5.92 10.55
N SER A 221 -5.92 6.22 9.41
CA SER A 221 -5.58 7.43 8.67
C SER A 221 -6.02 8.68 9.42
N GLN A 222 -5.40 9.82 9.11
CA GLN A 222 -5.79 11.13 9.61
C GLN A 222 -6.46 11.91 8.48
N ALA A 223 -7.67 12.42 8.67
CA ALA A 223 -8.39 13.21 7.68
C ALA A 223 -9.07 14.44 8.32
N LEU A 224 -8.30 15.18 9.11
CA LEU A 224 -8.71 16.45 9.72
C LEU A 224 -8.99 17.48 8.61
N GLY A 225 -10.12 18.19 8.65
CA GLY A 225 -10.46 19.22 7.67
C GLY A 225 -10.46 18.75 6.21
N THR A 226 -10.65 17.44 5.97
CA THR A 226 -10.58 16.83 4.64
C THR A 226 -11.93 16.89 3.95
N ASN A 227 -11.95 17.14 2.65
CA ASN A 227 -13.20 17.23 1.89
C ASN A 227 -13.51 15.92 1.16
N PHE A 228 -14.49 15.15 1.64
CA PHE A 228 -15.01 13.93 0.99
C PHE A 228 -16.32 14.17 0.22
N SER A 229 -16.68 15.41 -0.09
CA SER A 229 -17.97 15.70 -0.72
C SER A 229 -18.15 14.90 -2.01
N SER A 230 -19.27 14.20 -2.16
CA SER A 230 -19.57 13.30 -3.30
C SER A 230 -18.61 12.12 -3.49
N ALA A 231 -17.71 11.84 -2.54
CA ALA A 231 -16.81 10.71 -2.62
C ALA A 231 -17.56 9.38 -2.43
N ASN A 232 -17.06 8.31 -3.05
CA ASN A 232 -17.57 6.96 -2.86
C ASN A 232 -16.72 6.19 -1.84
N LEU A 233 -17.24 6.00 -0.63
CA LEU A 233 -16.60 5.25 0.46
C LEU A 233 -17.18 3.84 0.61
N THR A 234 -17.96 3.37 -0.35
CA THR A 234 -18.55 2.03 -0.30
C THR A 234 -17.47 0.97 -0.11
N ASN A 235 -17.64 0.09 0.87
CA ASN A 235 -16.70 -0.95 1.23
C ASN A 235 -15.33 -0.45 1.72
N ALA A 236 -15.16 0.83 2.02
CA ALA A 236 -13.92 1.32 2.61
C ALA A 236 -13.79 0.85 4.07
N CYS A 237 -12.54 0.64 4.52
CA CYS A 237 -12.21 0.40 5.92
C CYS A 237 -11.83 1.72 6.59
N ILE A 238 -12.56 2.12 7.63
CA ILE A 238 -12.37 3.41 8.34
C ILE A 238 -12.12 3.22 9.85
N GLU A 239 -11.69 2.03 10.26
CA GLU A 239 -11.36 1.75 11.67
C GLU A 239 -10.20 2.66 12.14
N GLY A 240 -10.31 3.24 13.35
CA GLY A 240 -9.31 4.16 13.89
C GLY A 240 -9.14 5.48 13.09
N TRP A 241 -10.04 5.77 12.15
CA TRP A 241 -9.96 6.96 11.31
C TRP A 241 -10.17 8.23 12.13
N THR A 242 -9.25 9.19 12.02
CA THR A 242 -9.28 10.44 12.78
C THR A 242 -9.83 11.59 11.92
N ILE A 243 -10.96 12.19 12.33
CA ILE A 243 -11.63 13.31 11.65
C ILE A 243 -11.96 14.44 12.64
N ASP A 244 -12.31 15.64 12.13
CA ASP A 244 -12.76 16.76 12.96
C ASP A 244 -14.02 17.43 12.41
N ARG A 245 -14.47 18.50 13.09
CA ARG A 245 -15.66 19.26 12.71
C ARG A 245 -15.57 19.97 11.35
N HIS A 246 -14.37 20.05 10.77
CA HIS A 246 -14.13 20.71 9.48
C HIS A 246 -14.05 19.68 8.33
N THR A 247 -14.05 18.38 8.64
CA THR A 247 -14.15 17.31 7.63
C THR A 247 -15.53 17.32 6.97
N LEU A 248 -15.58 17.36 5.64
CA LEU A 248 -16.82 17.51 4.86
C LEU A 248 -17.24 16.17 4.26
N PHE A 249 -18.54 15.86 4.30
CA PHE A 249 -19.12 14.60 3.82
C PHE A 249 -20.35 14.81 2.92
N ASP A 250 -20.54 16.01 2.38
CA ASP A 250 -21.75 16.37 1.63
C ASP A 250 -21.93 15.49 0.39
N GLY A 251 -23.02 14.74 0.32
CA GLY A 251 -23.31 13.87 -0.83
C GLY A 251 -22.46 12.60 -0.93
N VAL A 252 -21.74 12.22 0.12
CA VAL A 252 -20.98 10.95 0.15
C VAL A 252 -21.87 9.75 -0.17
N ILE A 253 -21.34 8.87 -1.01
CA ILE A 253 -21.94 7.58 -1.38
C ILE A 253 -21.27 6.50 -0.53
N CYS A 254 -22.06 5.72 0.21
CA CYS A 254 -21.51 4.69 1.08
C CYS A 254 -22.53 3.58 1.33
N ASP A 255 -22.54 2.53 0.51
CA ASP A 255 -23.54 1.46 0.63
C ASP A 255 -23.23 0.48 1.79
N ALA A 256 -21.95 0.39 2.19
CA ALA A 256 -21.46 -0.42 3.31
C ALA A 256 -20.07 0.07 3.76
N ILE A 257 -19.68 -0.21 5.00
CA ILE A 257 -18.32 0.03 5.53
C ILE A 257 -17.76 -1.25 6.16
N TYR A 258 -16.44 -1.38 6.22
CA TYR A 258 -15.76 -2.44 6.98
C TYR A 258 -15.10 -1.84 8.22
N LEU A 259 -15.26 -2.51 9.37
CA LEU A 259 -14.77 -2.02 10.67
C LEU A 259 -13.60 -2.83 11.24
N ARG A 260 -13.02 -3.77 10.48
CA ARG A 260 -11.79 -4.46 10.89
C ARG A 260 -10.74 -4.56 9.78
N HIS A 261 -9.62 -3.86 9.99
CA HIS A 261 -8.37 -3.99 9.24
C HIS A 261 -7.82 -5.43 9.28
N VAL A 262 -8.12 -6.17 10.35
CA VAL A 262 -7.72 -7.55 10.60
C VAL A 262 -8.29 -8.55 9.58
N LEU A 263 -9.33 -8.18 8.83
CA LEU A 263 -9.93 -9.04 7.80
C LEU A 263 -9.08 -9.13 6.51
N ARG A 264 -8.02 -8.33 6.37
CA ARG A 264 -7.16 -8.23 5.16
C ARG A 264 -6.42 -9.50 4.73
N SER A 265 -6.25 -10.47 5.61
CA SER A 265 -5.59 -11.75 5.27
C SER A 265 -6.57 -12.82 4.79
N LEU A 266 -7.87 -12.55 4.82
CA LEU A 266 -8.89 -13.56 4.51
C LEU A 266 -9.23 -13.57 3.01
N PRO A 267 -9.43 -14.76 2.42
CA PRO A 267 -9.91 -14.89 1.05
C PRO A 267 -11.22 -14.12 0.78
N ASP A 268 -11.35 -13.59 -0.43
CA ASP A 268 -12.51 -12.80 -0.92
C ASP A 268 -13.88 -13.42 -0.60
N PHE A 269 -13.99 -14.76 -0.58
CA PHE A 269 -15.26 -15.44 -0.30
C PHE A 269 -15.69 -15.34 1.18
N ILE A 270 -14.74 -15.27 2.12
CA ILE A 270 -15.00 -15.06 3.55
C ILE A 270 -15.40 -13.59 3.76
N LEU A 271 -14.66 -12.67 3.12
CA LEU A 271 -14.97 -11.23 3.16
C LEU A 271 -16.38 -10.90 2.68
N ARG A 272 -16.90 -11.62 1.67
CA ARG A 272 -18.28 -11.45 1.16
C ARG A 272 -19.36 -12.00 2.10
N LYS A 273 -19.03 -12.99 2.93
CA LYS A 273 -19.93 -13.65 3.89
C LYS A 273 -20.10 -12.83 5.17
N TYR A 274 -19.10 -12.01 5.53
CA TYR A 274 -18.99 -11.40 6.86
C TYR A 274 -18.78 -9.89 6.90
N CYS A 275 -19.11 -9.17 5.81
CA CYS A 275 -19.16 -7.71 5.83
C CYS A 275 -20.02 -7.25 7.02
N ASP A 276 -19.50 -6.32 7.84
CA ASP A 276 -20.31 -5.61 8.82
C ASP A 276 -21.26 -4.65 8.08
N ARG A 277 -22.35 -5.22 7.55
CA ARG A 277 -23.40 -4.46 6.88
C ARG A 277 -24.21 -3.74 7.94
N ARG A 278 -23.88 -2.48 8.21
CA ARG A 278 -24.90 -1.53 8.68
C ARG A 278 -25.65 -0.98 7.45
N PRO A 279 -26.98 -0.83 7.51
CA PRO A 279 -27.84 -1.09 8.66
C PRO A 279 -28.55 -2.45 8.58
N PHE A 280 -27.95 -3.52 9.15
CA PHE A 280 -28.53 -4.81 9.60
C PHE A 280 -29.42 -5.64 8.62
N ASN A 281 -29.83 -5.08 7.48
CA ASN A 281 -30.61 -5.74 6.45
C ASN A 281 -29.71 -5.96 5.23
N PRO A 282 -29.41 -7.22 4.85
CA PRO A 282 -28.53 -7.52 3.71
C PRO A 282 -29.10 -7.09 2.35
N LYS A 283 -30.34 -6.55 2.31
CA LYS A 283 -30.99 -5.95 1.13
C LYS A 283 -31.18 -4.43 1.22
N ALA A 284 -30.76 -3.78 2.32
CA ALA A 284 -30.90 -2.34 2.48
C ALA A 284 -29.55 -1.65 2.24
N GLU A 285 -29.55 -0.69 1.32
CA GLU A 285 -28.48 0.29 1.15
C GLU A 285 -28.60 1.35 2.26
N PHE A 286 -27.51 2.01 2.65
CA PHE A 286 -27.61 3.25 3.41
C PHE A 286 -28.45 4.25 2.60
N ALA A 287 -29.50 4.82 3.19
CA ALA A 287 -30.13 5.96 2.56
C ALA A 287 -29.13 7.14 2.57
N GLN A 288 -29.24 8.02 1.58
CA GLN A 288 -28.38 9.20 1.48
C GLN A 288 -28.39 9.99 2.81
N GLY A 289 -27.21 10.20 3.39
CA GLY A 289 -27.03 10.92 4.66
C GLY A 289 -27.01 10.06 5.93
N ASP A 290 -27.33 8.77 5.88
CA ASP A 290 -27.27 7.90 7.07
C ASP A 290 -25.83 7.64 7.53
N PHE A 291 -24.87 7.58 6.60
CA PHE A 291 -23.44 7.58 6.90
C PHE A 291 -23.01 8.85 7.67
N VAL A 292 -23.51 10.02 7.26
CA VAL A 292 -23.19 11.30 7.93
C VAL A 292 -23.82 11.36 9.33
N LYS A 293 -25.05 10.86 9.50
CA LYS A 293 -25.69 10.74 10.82
C LYS A 293 -24.93 9.79 11.74
N LEU A 294 -24.35 8.72 11.20
CA LEU A 294 -23.51 7.79 11.96
C LEU A 294 -22.25 8.49 12.50
N LEU A 295 -21.60 9.32 11.68
CA LEU A 295 -20.42 10.10 12.06
C LEU A 295 -20.70 11.30 12.98
N GLY A 296 -21.93 11.84 12.97
CA GLY A 296 -22.32 13.04 13.71
C GLY A 296 -22.71 12.84 15.18
N LYS A 297 -22.66 11.62 15.73
CA LYS A 297 -22.95 11.36 17.16
C LYS A 297 -21.69 11.55 18.01
N GLU A 298 -21.78 12.17 19.19
CA GLU A 298 -20.60 12.52 20.01
C GLU A 298 -19.74 11.34 20.51
N ASN A 299 -20.09 10.07 20.23
CA ASN A 299 -19.36 8.87 20.67
C ASN A 299 -19.20 7.79 19.58
N VAL A 300 -18.97 8.19 18.33
CA VAL A 300 -18.86 7.26 17.18
C VAL A 300 -17.73 6.25 17.31
N THR A 301 -16.58 6.62 17.88
CA THR A 301 -15.43 5.72 18.00
C THR A 301 -15.76 4.49 18.86
N LEU A 302 -16.48 4.69 19.97
CA LEU A 302 -16.98 3.60 20.82
C LEU A 302 -18.18 2.85 20.21
N GLU A 303 -19.08 3.51 19.48
CA GLU A 303 -20.24 2.83 18.83
C GLU A 303 -19.84 2.04 17.57
N LEU A 304 -18.82 2.46 16.82
CA LEU A 304 -18.29 1.73 15.67
C LEU A 304 -17.41 0.56 16.10
N GLU A 305 -16.58 0.72 17.14
CA GLU A 305 -15.75 -0.37 17.67
C GLU A 305 -16.58 -1.49 18.32
N ASN A 306 -17.74 -1.17 18.91
CA ASN A 306 -18.59 -2.12 19.64
C ASN A 306 -19.69 -2.81 18.78
N HIS A 307 -19.84 -2.48 17.50
CA HIS A 307 -21.02 -2.90 16.73
C HIS A 307 -20.75 -3.48 15.33
N GLY A 308 -19.82 -4.43 15.26
CA GLY A 308 -20.15 -5.71 14.63
C GLY A 308 -20.89 -6.58 15.64
N SER A 309 -21.75 -7.51 15.22
CA SER A 309 -22.35 -8.40 16.24
C SER A 309 -21.21 -9.22 16.84
N GLU A 310 -21.02 -9.16 18.17
CA GLU A 310 -20.02 -9.97 18.89
C GLU A 310 -20.08 -11.44 18.40
N PHE A 311 -21.29 -11.93 18.16
CA PHE A 311 -21.57 -13.22 17.56
C PHE A 311 -20.98 -13.46 16.16
N LEU A 312 -21.05 -12.48 15.25
CA LEU A 312 -20.47 -12.57 13.91
C LEU A 312 -18.94 -12.48 13.99
N GLN A 313 -18.41 -11.61 14.87
CA GLN A 313 -16.98 -11.50 15.14
C GLN A 313 -16.40 -12.79 15.71
N GLU A 314 -17.14 -13.47 16.59
CA GLU A 314 -16.83 -14.80 17.11
C GLU A 314 -16.84 -15.88 16.01
N GLN A 315 -17.84 -15.87 15.12
CA GLN A 315 -17.91 -16.85 14.03
C GLN A 315 -16.77 -16.71 13.02
N ILE A 316 -16.40 -15.47 12.65
CA ILE A 316 -15.28 -15.21 11.74
C ILE A 316 -13.96 -15.71 12.35
N LEU A 317 -13.73 -15.36 13.61
CA LEU A 317 -12.51 -15.75 14.32
C LEU A 317 -12.37 -17.27 14.42
N MET A 318 -13.48 -17.98 14.64
CA MET A 318 -13.49 -19.45 14.68
C MET A 318 -13.23 -20.08 13.32
N GLU A 319 -13.93 -19.66 12.26
CA GLU A 319 -13.71 -20.21 10.92
C GLU A 319 -12.27 -19.95 10.42
N GLU A 320 -11.67 -18.81 10.81
CA GLU A 320 -10.28 -18.50 10.49
C GLU A 320 -9.28 -19.43 11.21
N LEU A 321 -9.44 -19.61 12.52
CA LEU A 321 -8.57 -20.50 13.29
C LEU A 321 -8.70 -21.95 12.81
N GLU A 322 -9.92 -22.40 12.51
CA GLU A 322 -10.17 -23.74 11.95
C GLU A 322 -9.42 -23.95 10.62
N GLN A 323 -9.49 -23.00 9.69
CA GLN A 323 -8.79 -23.11 8.40
C GLN A 323 -7.27 -23.08 8.53
N ILE A 324 -6.72 -22.23 9.41
CA ILE A 324 -5.28 -22.20 9.65
C ILE A 324 -4.82 -23.54 10.24
N PHE A 325 -5.56 -24.08 11.20
CA PHE A 325 -5.25 -25.38 11.78
C PHE A 325 -5.42 -26.52 10.77
N GLU A 326 -6.41 -26.47 9.89
CA GLU A 326 -6.61 -27.47 8.83
C GLU A 326 -5.47 -27.43 7.81
N GLN A 327 -5.08 -26.25 7.33
CA GLN A 327 -3.95 -26.10 6.39
C GLN A 327 -2.63 -26.57 6.99
N LEU A 328 -2.36 -26.20 8.26
CA LEU A 328 -1.20 -26.71 8.97
C LEU A 328 -1.32 -28.23 9.12
N SER A 329 -2.45 -28.76 9.56
CA SER A 329 -2.65 -30.20 9.70
C SER A 329 -2.37 -30.93 8.39
N ASP A 330 -2.92 -30.49 7.26
CA ASP A 330 -2.73 -31.13 5.95
C ASP A 330 -1.27 -31.11 5.49
N GLN A 331 -0.62 -29.94 5.57
CA GLN A 331 0.79 -29.79 5.19
C GLN A 331 1.70 -30.71 6.01
N TYR A 332 1.37 -30.91 7.30
CA TYR A 332 2.18 -31.68 8.23
C TYR A 332 1.86 -33.18 8.23
N SER A 333 0.59 -33.57 8.08
CA SER A 333 0.19 -34.97 7.88
C SER A 333 0.79 -35.57 6.62
N LEU A 334 0.99 -34.78 5.56
CA LEU A 334 1.74 -35.19 4.36
C LEU A 334 3.24 -35.39 4.63
N ARG A 335 3.83 -34.57 5.52
CA ARG A 335 5.28 -34.56 5.80
C ARG A 335 5.70 -35.59 6.85
N TYR A 336 4.78 -35.98 7.73
CA TYR A 336 5.01 -36.87 8.88
C TYR A 336 3.98 -38.01 8.93
N ALA A 337 3.63 -38.58 7.77
CA ALA A 337 2.56 -39.57 7.63
C ALA A 337 2.73 -40.85 8.48
N GLU A 338 3.96 -41.17 8.91
CA GLU A 338 4.29 -42.35 9.73
C GLU A 338 4.38 -42.06 11.24
N SER A 339 4.18 -40.80 11.66
CA SER A 339 4.29 -40.40 13.06
C SER A 339 3.06 -40.77 13.88
N SER A 340 3.24 -41.02 15.18
CA SER A 340 2.11 -41.29 16.08
C SER A 340 1.23 -40.05 16.25
N VAL A 341 -0.04 -40.25 16.63
CA VAL A 341 -0.99 -39.15 16.88
C VAL A 341 -0.45 -38.17 17.94
N SER A 342 0.27 -38.66 18.95
CA SER A 342 0.90 -37.84 20.00
C SER A 342 2.06 -36.98 19.47
N ASP A 343 2.84 -37.51 18.53
CA ASP A 343 3.97 -36.79 17.93
C ASP A 343 3.46 -35.69 16.98
N LEU A 344 2.43 -36.00 16.19
CA LEU A 344 1.76 -35.03 15.31
C LEU A 344 1.18 -33.85 16.11
N GLN A 345 0.56 -34.11 17.27
CA GLN A 345 0.08 -33.06 18.18
C GLN A 345 1.21 -32.19 18.74
N THR A 346 2.36 -32.78 19.06
CA THR A 346 3.52 -32.06 19.59
C THR A 346 4.17 -31.17 18.53
N ILE A 347 4.31 -31.69 17.30
CA ILE A 347 4.85 -30.96 16.15
C ILE A 347 3.97 -29.76 15.81
N LEU A 348 2.64 -29.94 15.76
CA LEU A 348 1.72 -28.85 15.46
C LEU A 348 1.73 -27.75 16.53
N LYS A 349 1.91 -28.08 17.82
CA LYS A 349 2.09 -27.10 18.91
C LYS A 349 3.34 -26.24 18.72
N LEU A 350 4.46 -26.85 18.31
CA LEU A 350 5.70 -26.11 18.00
C LEU A 350 5.52 -25.21 16.77
N GLU A 351 4.70 -25.63 15.82
CA GLU A 351 4.44 -24.88 14.61
C GLU A 351 3.53 -23.66 14.86
N ILE A 352 2.50 -23.81 15.69
CA ILE A 352 1.71 -22.67 16.16
C ILE A 352 2.63 -21.66 16.88
N ARG A 353 3.60 -22.14 17.68
CA ARG A 353 4.64 -21.28 18.31
C ARG A 353 5.51 -20.57 17.26
N TYR A 354 5.90 -21.24 16.20
CA TYR A 354 6.69 -20.67 15.12
C TYR A 354 5.90 -19.61 14.33
N HIS A 355 4.67 -19.94 13.91
CA HIS A 355 3.79 -19.01 13.20
C HIS A 355 3.38 -17.80 14.05
N THR A 356 3.11 -17.97 15.34
CA THR A 356 2.83 -16.82 16.24
C THR A 356 4.04 -15.90 16.43
N LYS A 357 5.26 -16.43 16.31
CA LYS A 357 6.49 -15.63 16.37
C LYS A 357 6.68 -14.79 15.11
N ASP A 358 6.43 -15.39 13.94
CA ASP A 358 6.74 -14.77 12.64
C ASP A 358 5.53 -14.05 11.99
N ASN A 359 4.30 -14.29 12.49
CA ASN A 359 3.07 -13.67 12.03
C ASN A 359 2.34 -12.97 13.19
N PHE A 360 2.65 -11.68 13.37
CA PHE A 360 2.07 -10.84 14.42
C PHE A 360 0.54 -10.78 14.35
N ALA A 361 -0.04 -10.74 13.15
CA ALA A 361 -1.49 -10.68 12.97
C ALA A 361 -2.19 -11.97 13.45
N PHE A 362 -1.60 -13.14 13.14
CA PHE A 362 -2.10 -14.42 13.65
C PHE A 362 -1.99 -14.51 15.18
N ARG A 363 -0.88 -14.05 15.75
CA ARG A 363 -0.68 -14.02 17.21
C ARG A 363 -1.74 -13.19 17.92
N GLU A 364 -1.97 -11.96 17.47
CA GLU A 364 -2.99 -11.08 18.06
C GLU A 364 -4.39 -11.71 17.99
N ARG A 365 -4.77 -12.30 16.84
CA ARG A 365 -6.06 -12.98 16.68
C ARG A 365 -6.24 -14.16 17.62
N LEU A 366 -5.22 -15.00 17.78
CA LEU A 366 -5.27 -16.12 18.70
C LEU A 366 -5.39 -15.64 20.16
N VAL A 367 -4.68 -14.56 20.53
CA VAL A 367 -4.79 -13.94 21.85
C VAL A 367 -6.21 -13.40 22.10
N ASP A 368 -6.78 -12.69 21.13
CA ASP A 368 -8.16 -12.17 21.22
C ASP A 368 -9.18 -13.30 21.37
N ALA A 369 -8.99 -14.41 20.65
CA ALA A 369 -9.83 -15.59 20.75
C ALA A 369 -9.78 -16.20 22.17
N LEU A 370 -8.58 -16.36 22.73
CA LEU A 370 -8.36 -16.95 24.05
C LEU A 370 -8.87 -16.05 25.19
N LYS A 371 -8.80 -14.73 25.02
CA LYS A 371 -9.28 -13.74 26.00
C LYS A 371 -10.77 -13.42 25.85
N SER A 372 -11.43 -13.95 24.83
CA SER A 372 -12.86 -13.75 24.61
C SER A 372 -13.67 -14.27 25.80
N ARG A 373 -14.71 -13.52 26.18
CA ARG A 373 -15.70 -13.93 27.18
C ARG A 373 -16.81 -14.82 26.59
N SER A 374 -16.75 -15.12 25.29
CA SER A 374 -17.72 -15.97 24.63
C SER A 374 -17.56 -17.43 25.03
N GLN A 375 -18.57 -17.96 25.70
CA GLN A 375 -18.61 -19.37 26.07
C GLN A 375 -18.63 -20.29 24.84
N VAL A 376 -19.29 -19.88 23.75
CA VAL A 376 -19.34 -20.63 22.50
C VAL A 376 -17.94 -20.72 21.85
N LEU A 377 -17.21 -19.61 21.87
CA LEU A 377 -15.85 -19.54 21.33
C LEU A 377 -14.86 -20.36 22.18
N GLN A 378 -14.96 -20.26 23.51
CA GLN A 378 -14.15 -21.06 24.42
C GLN A 378 -14.42 -22.56 24.29
N GLU A 379 -15.69 -22.97 24.17
CA GLU A 379 -16.06 -24.37 23.95
C GLU A 379 -15.52 -24.90 22.62
N ARG A 380 -15.59 -24.10 21.54
CA ARG A 380 -15.05 -24.51 20.24
C ARG A 380 -13.51 -24.60 20.23
N LEU A 381 -12.82 -23.68 20.88
CA LEU A 381 -11.36 -23.75 21.05
C LEU A 381 -10.95 -24.98 21.87
N GLN A 382 -11.65 -25.26 22.98
CA GLN A 382 -11.38 -26.44 23.81
C GLN A 382 -11.67 -27.76 23.09
N ASN A 383 -12.69 -27.80 22.23
CA ASN A 383 -13.05 -28.97 21.45
C ASN A 383 -12.23 -29.11 20.15
N ASN A 384 -11.38 -28.14 19.82
CA ASN A 384 -10.47 -28.25 18.71
C ASN A 384 -9.31 -29.19 19.10
N LEU A 385 -9.17 -30.31 18.39
CA LEU A 385 -8.18 -31.37 18.63
C LEU A 385 -6.72 -30.85 18.68
N PHE A 386 -6.46 -29.65 18.16
CA PHE A 386 -5.15 -29.00 18.08
C PHE A 386 -4.89 -27.98 19.19
N VAL A 387 -5.96 -27.49 19.84
CA VAL A 387 -5.95 -26.46 20.89
C VAL A 387 -6.39 -27.07 22.23
N ASN A 388 -6.01 -28.32 22.49
CA ASN A 388 -6.30 -28.98 23.76
C ASN A 388 -5.28 -28.54 24.84
N VAL A 389 -5.22 -27.23 25.06
CA VAL A 389 -4.39 -26.52 26.02
C VAL A 389 -5.29 -25.47 26.64
N SER A 390 -5.32 -25.35 27.96
CA SER A 390 -6.22 -24.37 28.59
C SER A 390 -5.86 -22.94 28.13
N PRO A 391 -6.84 -22.01 28.03
CA PRO A 391 -6.56 -20.62 27.67
C PRO A 391 -5.46 -19.99 28.54
N GLN A 392 -5.40 -20.38 29.82
CA GLN A 392 -4.38 -19.97 30.78
C GLN A 392 -2.96 -20.47 30.41
N GLU A 393 -2.83 -21.72 29.95
CA GLU A 393 -1.55 -22.30 29.54
C GLU A 393 -1.06 -21.69 28.21
N MET A 394 -1.96 -21.37 27.27
CA MET A 394 -1.60 -20.65 26.05
C MET A 394 -1.22 -19.19 26.31
N GLU A 395 -1.91 -18.51 27.22
CA GLU A 395 -1.54 -17.15 27.62
C GLU A 395 -0.14 -17.12 28.26
N ASN A 396 0.13 -18.04 29.18
CA ASN A 396 1.46 -18.21 29.76
C ASN A 396 2.53 -18.52 28.68
N PHE A 397 2.19 -19.32 27.67
CA PHE A 397 3.09 -19.69 26.56
C PHE A 397 3.38 -18.54 25.58
N LEU A 398 2.43 -17.64 25.36
CA LEU A 398 2.57 -16.47 24.48
C LEU A 398 3.31 -15.30 25.16
N TYR A 399 3.29 -15.23 26.49
CA TYR A 399 3.95 -14.18 27.28
C TYR A 399 5.25 -14.65 27.96
N SER A 400 5.55 -15.95 27.99
CA SER A 400 6.85 -16.44 28.45
C SER A 400 7.93 -16.14 27.41
N ASN A 401 8.69 -15.08 27.60
CA ASN A 401 10.01 -14.95 26.99
C ASN A 401 10.98 -15.89 27.71
N ALA A 402 11.15 -17.10 27.17
CA ALA A 402 12.34 -17.93 27.30
C ALA A 402 12.52 -18.77 26.04
#